data_AF-A0A3D1K510-F1
#
_entry.id   AF-A0A3D1K510-F1
#
_cell.length_a   1.000
_cell.length_b   1.000
_cell.length_c   1.000
_cell.angle_alpha   90.00
_cell.angle_beta   90.00
_cell.angle_gamma   90.00
#
_symmetry.space_group_name_H-M   'P 1'
#
loop_
_entity.id
_entity.type
_entity.pdbx_description
1 polymer ?
#
loop_
_entity_poly.entity_id
_entity_poly.type
_entity_poly.pdbx_seq_one_letter_code
_entity_poly.pdbx_strand_id
1 'polypeptide(L)'
;MNGILESLLVDSLKASAAWIKDRIVNADTDQFAKKIFRVFDAHGIKRTQIPVMLHESFGITVDDIKNPTTFKKKITGDLLVFLSDTFNLNPKWFHDDKEHIYNEISAYKAMIRNYVDLLVRIRRQKKLVNLIVYKPVGKLSASSDLKMILSEDCTINGIEFERHIVIRELWRWEEYGGDQIRLMTRMFFALNLGYVFGYSASYDNLHDLDDGKIFVSEVRRIPKDLWQPDFYAIYTGEGSLAALDTETMSEILEWGKKQNLIQYFEKKARKRITSNPLKKFCQTQELSGAND
;
A
#
# COMPACT_ATOMS: atom_id res chain seq x y z
N MET A 1 -6.07 14.95 -19.89
CA MET A 1 -6.97 14.08 -19.09
C MET A 1 -6.33 13.70 -17.75
N ASN A 2 -5.93 14.68 -16.94
CA ASN A 2 -5.43 14.48 -15.57
C ASN A 2 -6.44 14.98 -14.51
N GLY A 3 -7.54 15.63 -14.90
CA GLY A 3 -8.36 16.41 -13.96
C GLY A 3 -9.31 15.61 -13.07
N ILE A 4 -9.85 14.46 -13.50
CA ILE A 4 -11.01 13.85 -12.82
C ILE A 4 -10.64 13.12 -11.52
N LEU A 5 -9.48 12.46 -11.45
CA LEU A 5 -9.06 11.73 -10.26
C LEU A 5 -8.24 12.59 -9.28
N GLU A 6 -7.46 13.56 -9.78
CA GLU A 6 -6.87 14.60 -8.93
C GLU A 6 -7.97 15.49 -8.33
N SER A 7 -9.02 15.84 -9.07
CA SER A 7 -10.16 16.56 -8.48
C SER A 7 -10.87 15.69 -7.45
N LEU A 8 -11.13 14.40 -7.69
CA LEU A 8 -11.80 13.56 -6.69
C LEU A 8 -11.01 13.39 -5.38
N LEU A 9 -9.68 13.24 -5.45
CA LEU A 9 -8.82 13.18 -4.26
C LEU A 9 -8.67 14.55 -3.60
N VAL A 10 -8.44 15.62 -4.35
CA VAL A 10 -8.30 16.99 -3.82
C VAL A 10 -9.63 17.50 -3.26
N ASP A 11 -10.76 17.19 -3.89
CA ASP A 11 -12.09 17.55 -3.42
C ASP A 11 -12.49 16.70 -2.21
N SER A 12 -12.13 15.41 -2.18
CA SER A 12 -12.25 14.57 -0.99
C SER A 12 -11.39 15.11 0.17
N LEU A 13 -10.17 15.58 -0.10
CA LEU A 13 -9.26 16.15 0.89
C LEU A 13 -9.69 17.55 1.35
N LYS A 14 -10.19 18.40 0.46
CA LYS A 14 -10.75 19.73 0.82
C LYS A 14 -12.04 19.60 1.62
N ALA A 15 -12.94 18.70 1.21
CA ALA A 15 -14.14 18.36 1.98
C ALA A 15 -13.76 17.78 3.33
N SER A 16 -12.72 16.95 3.39
CA SER A 16 -12.17 16.43 4.65
C SER A 16 -11.56 17.53 5.52
N ALA A 17 -10.80 18.49 4.96
CA ALA A 17 -10.19 19.57 5.73
C ALA A 17 -11.23 20.49 6.38
N ALA A 18 -12.30 20.83 5.66
CA ALA A 18 -13.43 21.57 6.22
C ALA A 18 -14.17 20.77 7.31
N TRP A 19 -14.40 19.47 7.05
CA TRP A 19 -15.04 18.55 7.99
C TRP A 19 -14.21 18.30 9.27
N ILE A 20 -12.87 18.20 9.15
CA ILE A 20 -11.94 18.00 10.26
C ILE A 20 -11.95 19.22 11.20
N LYS A 21 -11.94 20.44 10.64
CA LYS A 21 -11.89 21.68 11.44
C LYS A 21 -13.09 21.84 12.37
N ASP A 22 -14.27 21.36 11.98
CA ASP A 22 -15.50 21.49 12.75
C ASP A 22 -15.60 20.47 13.93
N ARG A 23 -14.99 19.29 13.80
CA ARG A 23 -15.15 18.17 14.77
C ARG A 23 -14.08 18.03 15.84
N ILE A 24 -12.99 18.79 15.77
CA ILE A 24 -11.93 18.77 16.81
C ILE A 24 -12.46 19.28 18.16
N VAL A 25 -13.52 20.09 18.17
CA VAL A 25 -14.04 20.77 19.37
C VAL A 25 -14.70 19.80 20.38
N ASN A 26 -15.11 18.58 19.97
CA ASN A 26 -15.94 17.69 20.78
C ASN A 26 -15.38 16.27 21.02
N ALA A 27 -14.14 15.98 20.61
CA ALA A 27 -13.57 14.64 20.73
C ALA A 27 -12.80 14.42 22.05
N ASP A 28 -12.70 13.15 22.50
CA ASP A 28 -11.77 12.78 23.57
C ASP A 28 -10.32 12.96 23.09
N THR A 29 -9.78 14.14 23.38
CA THR A 29 -8.46 14.59 22.90
C THR A 29 -7.28 13.74 23.36
N ASP A 30 -7.41 12.97 24.44
CA ASP A 30 -6.35 12.06 24.90
C ASP A 30 -6.28 10.80 24.01
N GLN A 31 -7.42 10.34 23.49
CA GLN A 31 -7.48 9.26 22.51
C GLN A 31 -6.84 9.68 21.18
N PHE A 32 -7.01 10.95 20.77
CA PHE A 32 -6.40 11.51 19.56
C PHE A 32 -4.87 11.47 19.59
N ALA A 33 -4.27 11.97 20.68
CA ALA A 33 -2.81 11.95 20.83
C ALA A 33 -2.26 10.52 20.79
N LYS A 34 -2.95 9.56 21.44
CA LYS A 34 -2.57 8.14 21.39
C LYS A 34 -2.67 7.57 19.98
N LYS A 35 -3.72 7.87 19.21
CA LYS A 35 -3.85 7.43 17.81
C LYS A 35 -2.71 7.96 16.95
N ILE A 36 -2.37 9.24 17.09
CA ILE A 36 -1.25 9.85 16.33
C ILE A 36 0.08 9.18 16.68
N PHE A 37 0.36 8.93 17.96
CA PHE A 37 1.57 8.19 18.33
C PHE A 37 1.55 6.76 17.78
N ARG A 38 0.41 6.07 17.81
CA ARG A 38 0.26 4.74 17.20
C ARG A 38 0.56 4.77 15.70
N VAL A 39 0.16 5.81 14.97
CA VAL A 39 0.53 5.98 13.55
C VAL A 39 2.06 6.02 13.41
N PHE A 40 2.74 6.91 14.14
CA PHE A 40 4.20 7.00 14.05
C PHE A 40 4.89 5.67 14.42
N ASP A 41 4.47 5.04 15.52
CA ASP A 41 5.02 3.77 15.98
C ASP A 41 4.77 2.63 14.97
N ALA A 42 3.60 2.62 14.32
CA ALA A 42 3.27 1.66 13.27
C ALA A 42 4.13 1.87 12.02
N HIS A 43 4.50 3.10 11.71
CA HIS A 43 5.36 3.42 10.56
C HIS A 43 6.86 3.44 10.90
N GLY A 44 7.25 2.92 12.09
CA GLY A 44 8.65 2.76 12.49
C GLY A 44 9.34 4.06 12.94
N ILE A 45 8.57 5.12 13.16
CA ILE A 45 9.08 6.44 13.51
C ILE A 45 9.13 6.55 15.03
N LYS A 46 10.33 6.70 15.59
CA LYS A 46 10.52 6.85 17.03
C LYS A 46 9.94 8.18 17.49
N ARG A 47 9.45 8.23 18.74
CA ARG A 47 8.92 9.49 19.31
C ARG A 47 9.87 10.67 19.16
N THR A 48 11.16 10.48 19.44
CA THR A 48 12.19 11.52 19.32
C THR A 48 12.38 12.07 17.90
N GLN A 49 11.92 11.34 16.88
CA GLN A 49 11.98 11.74 15.47
C GLN A 49 10.74 12.53 15.04
N ILE A 50 9.63 12.46 15.78
CA ILE A 50 8.36 13.12 15.42
C ILE A 50 8.54 14.63 15.18
N PRO A 51 9.20 15.41 16.06
CA PRO A 51 9.35 16.85 15.85
C PRO A 51 10.18 17.20 14.61
N VAL A 52 11.13 16.34 14.23
CA VAL A 52 11.96 16.52 13.03
C VAL A 52 11.16 16.18 11.77
N MET A 53 10.32 15.14 11.83
CA MET A 53 9.45 14.75 10.72
C MET A 53 8.37 15.80 10.44
N LEU A 54 7.80 16.35 11.51
CA LEU A 54 6.79 17.39 11.42
C LEU A 54 7.44 18.71 11.01
N HIS A 55 6.78 19.44 10.11
CA HIS A 55 7.26 20.75 9.69
C HIS A 55 7.27 21.73 10.88
N GLU A 56 8.28 22.61 10.95
CA GLU A 56 8.43 23.59 12.05
C GLU A 56 7.18 24.46 12.25
N SER A 57 6.38 24.65 11.19
CA SER A 57 5.11 25.40 11.24
C SER A 57 4.07 24.80 12.18
N PHE A 58 4.18 23.52 12.57
CA PHE A 58 3.29 22.92 13.57
C PHE A 58 3.69 23.30 15.01
N GLY A 59 4.90 23.85 15.22
CA GLY A 59 5.37 24.30 16.53
C GLY A 59 5.40 23.19 17.58
N ILE A 60 5.67 21.95 17.15
CA ILE A 60 5.76 20.75 18.00
C ILE A 60 7.22 20.53 18.36
N THR A 61 7.49 20.44 19.65
CA THR A 61 8.84 20.27 20.21
C THR A 61 9.02 18.87 20.80
N VAL A 62 10.26 18.54 21.18
CA VAL A 62 10.58 17.31 21.91
C VAL A 62 9.87 17.23 23.26
N ASP A 63 9.57 18.35 23.91
CA ASP A 63 8.85 18.33 25.18
C ASP A 63 7.37 18.06 24.99
N ASP A 64 6.77 18.54 23.89
CA ASP A 64 5.37 18.30 23.58
C ASP A 64 5.06 16.79 23.42
N ILE A 65 5.96 16.03 22.80
CA ILE A 65 5.80 14.59 22.51
C ILE A 65 6.04 13.67 23.71
N LYS A 66 6.62 14.18 24.81
CA LYS A 66 6.87 13.36 26.02
C LYS A 66 5.59 12.98 26.73
N ASN A 67 4.57 13.85 26.66
CA ASN A 67 3.30 13.66 27.34
C ASN A 67 2.12 13.82 26.36
N PRO A 68 1.23 12.82 26.21
CA PRO A 68 0.02 12.94 25.40
C PRO A 68 -0.81 14.19 25.74
N THR A 69 -0.83 14.62 27.01
CA THR A 69 -1.56 15.79 27.48
C THR A 69 -0.97 17.12 26.99
N THR A 70 0.33 17.20 26.72
CA THR A 70 0.94 18.39 26.09
C THR A 70 0.76 18.34 24.58
N PHE A 71 1.02 17.17 23.98
CA PHE A 71 0.88 16.97 22.54
C PHE A 71 -0.54 17.28 22.05
N LYS A 72 -1.57 16.90 22.81
CA LYS A 72 -2.97 17.16 22.41
C LYS A 72 -3.28 18.63 22.15
N LYS A 73 -2.62 19.56 22.86
CA LYS A 73 -2.81 21.01 22.68
C LYS A 73 -2.24 21.52 21.34
N LYS A 74 -1.42 20.71 20.67
CA LYS A 74 -0.80 20.99 19.38
C LYS A 74 -1.52 20.33 18.21
N ILE A 75 -2.51 19.48 18.47
CA ILE A 75 -3.27 18.80 17.42
C ILE A 75 -4.19 19.82 16.74
N THR A 76 -3.91 20.12 15.49
CA THR A 76 -4.72 21.00 14.64
C THR A 76 -5.31 20.21 13.48
N GLY A 77 -6.33 20.76 12.83
CA GLY A 77 -6.88 20.15 11.61
C GLY A 77 -5.83 20.03 10.49
N ASP A 78 -4.94 21.01 10.38
CA ASP A 78 -3.87 20.99 9.39
C ASP A 78 -2.83 19.89 9.68
N LEU A 79 -2.56 19.60 10.96
CA LEU A 79 -1.74 18.45 11.35
C LEU A 79 -2.40 17.12 10.95
N LEU A 80 -3.70 16.97 11.19
CA LEU A 80 -4.43 15.75 10.82
C LEU A 80 -4.46 15.54 9.30
N VAL A 81 -4.67 16.60 8.53
CA VAL A 81 -4.57 16.55 7.05
C VAL A 81 -3.17 16.12 6.63
N PHE A 82 -2.13 16.72 7.21
CA PHE A 82 -0.75 16.34 6.93
C PHE A 82 -0.49 14.85 7.22
N LEU A 83 -0.94 14.33 8.37
CA LEU A 83 -0.78 12.92 8.73
C LEU A 83 -1.55 12.01 7.78
N SER A 84 -2.80 12.34 7.46
CA SER A 84 -3.62 11.60 6.51
C SER A 84 -2.98 11.53 5.12
N ASP A 85 -2.46 12.65 4.61
CA ASP A 85 -1.81 12.70 3.31
C ASP A 85 -0.48 11.95 3.30
N THR A 86 0.29 12.06 4.38
CA THR A 86 1.62 11.46 4.53
C THR A 86 1.53 9.94 4.60
N PHE A 87 0.64 9.42 5.47
CA PHE A 87 0.53 7.99 5.77
C PHE A 87 -0.62 7.30 5.03
N ASN A 88 -1.36 8.01 4.17
CA ASN A 88 -2.57 7.53 3.49
C ASN A 88 -3.71 7.11 4.43
N LEU A 89 -3.92 7.86 5.51
CA LEU A 89 -4.94 7.54 6.52
C LEU A 89 -6.28 8.17 6.16
N ASN A 90 -7.36 7.47 6.48
CA ASN A 90 -8.70 8.03 6.46
C ASN A 90 -8.83 9.04 7.61
N PRO A 91 -9.04 10.33 7.33
CA PRO A 91 -9.13 11.33 8.39
C PRO A 91 -10.29 11.06 9.36
N LYS A 92 -11.35 10.38 8.91
CA LYS A 92 -12.49 10.04 9.78
C LYS A 92 -12.12 9.06 10.88
N TRP A 93 -11.13 8.19 10.65
CA TRP A 93 -10.65 7.22 11.64
C TRP A 93 -10.10 7.87 12.90
N PHE A 94 -9.52 9.08 12.82
CA PHE A 94 -9.11 9.78 14.03
C PHE A 94 -10.29 10.03 14.98
N HIS A 95 -11.49 10.26 14.44
CA HIS A 95 -12.71 10.59 15.19
C HIS A 95 -13.58 9.37 15.54
N ASP A 96 -13.57 8.31 14.73
CA ASP A 96 -14.42 7.13 14.92
C ASP A 96 -13.61 5.84 14.69
N ASP A 97 -13.54 4.99 15.72
CA ASP A 97 -12.85 3.69 15.66
C ASP A 97 -13.54 2.68 14.73
N LYS A 98 -14.77 2.96 14.28
CA LYS A 98 -15.49 2.15 13.30
C LYS A 98 -15.09 2.44 11.86
N GLU A 99 -14.41 3.55 11.61
CA GLU A 99 -13.90 3.90 10.29
C GLU A 99 -12.60 3.14 10.01
N HIS A 100 -12.31 2.86 8.74
CA HIS A 100 -11.07 2.17 8.36
C HIS A 100 -9.87 3.10 8.57
N ILE A 101 -8.74 2.58 9.07
CA ILE A 101 -7.50 3.34 9.30
C ILE A 101 -6.99 4.01 8.02
N TYR A 102 -6.94 3.26 6.92
CA TYR A 102 -6.37 3.71 5.65
C TYR A 102 -7.44 4.16 4.66
N ASN A 103 -7.07 5.09 3.79
CA ASN A 103 -7.81 5.28 2.55
C ASN A 103 -7.60 4.06 1.66
N GLU A 104 -8.69 3.48 1.20
CA GLU A 104 -8.65 2.25 0.41
C GLU A 104 -8.95 2.51 -1.06
N ILE A 105 -8.39 1.65 -1.91
CA ILE A 105 -8.64 1.66 -3.34
C ILE A 105 -9.40 0.39 -3.70
N SER A 106 -10.61 0.56 -4.21
CA SER A 106 -11.37 -0.54 -4.79
C SER A 106 -10.76 -0.96 -6.12
N ALA A 107 -10.51 -2.26 -6.28
CA ALA A 107 -9.94 -2.86 -7.48
C ALA A 107 -10.89 -3.94 -8.07
N TYR A 108 -12.14 -3.99 -7.63
CA TYR A 108 -13.09 -5.06 -7.91
C TYR A 108 -13.65 -4.98 -9.32
N LYS A 109 -13.68 -6.13 -10.01
CA LYS A 109 -14.20 -6.29 -11.39
C LYS A 109 -13.70 -5.19 -12.34
N ALA A 110 -14.60 -4.30 -12.79
CA ALA A 110 -14.32 -3.23 -13.74
C ALA A 110 -13.32 -2.18 -13.21
N MET A 111 -13.04 -2.18 -11.91
CA MET A 111 -12.14 -1.24 -11.25
C MET A 111 -10.67 -1.66 -11.29
N ILE A 112 -10.30 -2.76 -11.97
CA ILE A 112 -8.88 -3.07 -12.20
C ILE A 112 -8.16 -1.92 -12.92
N ARG A 113 -8.87 -1.11 -13.71
CA ARG A 113 -8.30 0.12 -14.29
C ARG A 113 -7.84 1.11 -13.21
N ASN A 114 -8.57 1.24 -12.09
CA ASN A 114 -8.17 2.11 -10.98
C ASN A 114 -6.85 1.65 -10.37
N TYR A 115 -6.68 0.34 -10.20
CA TYR A 115 -5.43 -0.25 -9.77
C TYR A 115 -4.29 0.04 -10.76
N VAL A 116 -4.52 -0.16 -12.07
CA VAL A 116 -3.53 0.14 -13.10
C VAL A 116 -3.21 1.65 -13.17
N ASP A 117 -4.19 2.52 -13.00
CA ASP A 117 -4.02 3.98 -12.95
C ASP A 117 -3.17 4.42 -11.75
N LEU A 118 -3.40 3.82 -10.59
CA LEU A 118 -2.57 3.99 -9.41
C LEU A 118 -1.12 3.60 -9.72
N LEU A 119 -0.89 2.42 -10.29
CA LEU A 119 0.45 1.95 -10.66
C LEU A 119 1.12 2.87 -11.69
N VAL A 120 0.38 3.35 -12.70
CA VAL A 120 0.86 4.34 -13.67
C VAL A 120 1.27 5.64 -12.98
N ARG A 121 0.49 6.12 -12.01
CA ARG A 121 0.78 7.34 -11.26
C ARG A 121 2.08 7.19 -10.46
N ILE A 122 2.19 6.11 -9.69
CA ILE A 122 3.40 5.78 -8.91
C ILE A 122 4.61 5.74 -9.84
N ARG A 123 4.49 5.07 -10.99
CA ARG A 123 5.55 4.99 -11.98
C ARG A 123 5.99 6.35 -12.52
N ARG A 124 5.05 7.25 -12.80
CA ARG A 124 5.35 8.60 -13.30
C ARG A 124 6.08 9.45 -12.27
N GLN A 125 5.82 9.21 -10.98
CA GLN A 125 6.55 9.82 -9.88
C GLN A 125 7.94 9.22 -9.67
N LYS A 126 8.31 8.20 -10.47
CA LYS A 126 9.58 7.45 -10.38
C LYS A 126 9.82 6.83 -9.00
N LYS A 127 8.74 6.60 -8.25
CA LYS A 127 8.81 5.89 -6.97
C LYS A 127 8.93 4.39 -7.19
N LEU A 128 9.65 3.74 -6.28
CA LEU A 128 9.58 2.30 -6.11
C LEU A 128 8.32 1.97 -5.31
N VAL A 129 7.65 0.87 -5.66
CA VAL A 129 6.53 0.35 -4.87
C VAL A 129 6.66 -1.14 -4.71
N ASN A 130 6.41 -1.59 -3.49
CA ASN A 130 6.41 -2.97 -3.09
C ASN A 130 4.97 -3.45 -2.97
N LEU A 131 4.60 -4.53 -3.64
CA LEU A 131 3.35 -5.22 -3.39
C LEU A 131 3.56 -6.23 -2.27
N ILE A 132 2.83 -6.08 -1.18
CA ILE A 132 2.78 -7.00 -0.07
C ILE A 132 1.53 -7.86 -0.24
N VAL A 133 1.68 -9.18 -0.21
CA VAL A 133 0.58 -10.14 -0.31
C VAL A 133 0.54 -10.99 0.95
N TYR A 134 -0.53 -10.85 1.72
CA TYR A 134 -0.80 -11.68 2.88
C TYR A 134 -1.65 -12.88 2.50
N LYS A 135 -1.33 -14.04 3.09
CA LYS A 135 -2.14 -15.26 3.05
C LYS A 135 -2.40 -15.80 4.45
N PRO A 136 -3.37 -16.72 4.64
CA PRO A 136 -3.55 -17.40 5.91
C PRO A 136 -2.31 -18.24 6.25
N VAL A 137 -2.10 -18.50 7.54
CA VAL A 137 -1.07 -19.45 7.98
C VAL A 137 -1.38 -20.85 7.42
N GLY A 138 -0.34 -21.56 6.96
CA GLY A 138 -0.49 -22.88 6.36
C GLY A 138 -0.53 -22.87 4.83
N LYS A 139 -1.02 -23.97 4.25
CA LYS A 139 -1.10 -24.16 2.79
C LYS A 139 -2.23 -23.33 2.20
N LEU A 140 -1.99 -22.77 1.01
CA LEU A 140 -3.05 -22.14 0.22
C LEU A 140 -4.05 -23.21 -0.23
N SER A 141 -5.33 -22.88 -0.05
CA SER A 141 -6.48 -23.61 -0.57
C SER A 141 -7.28 -22.68 -1.49
N ALA A 142 -8.20 -23.23 -2.28
CA ALA A 142 -9.08 -22.44 -3.14
C ALA A 142 -9.87 -21.35 -2.39
N SER A 143 -10.22 -21.62 -1.13
CA SER A 143 -10.96 -20.72 -0.24
C SER A 143 -10.07 -19.79 0.59
N SER A 144 -8.75 -19.79 0.38
CA SER A 144 -7.84 -18.94 1.14
C SER A 144 -8.03 -17.47 0.76
N ASP A 145 -8.33 -16.65 1.76
CA ASP A 145 -8.43 -15.21 1.61
C ASP A 145 -7.03 -14.57 1.59
N LEU A 146 -6.78 -13.73 0.60
CA LEU A 146 -5.53 -13.03 0.38
C LEU A 146 -5.76 -11.52 0.47
N LYS A 147 -4.82 -10.81 1.09
CA LYS A 147 -4.87 -9.35 1.19
C LYS A 147 -3.66 -8.74 0.48
N MET A 148 -3.91 -7.78 -0.40
CA MET A 148 -2.86 -7.06 -1.11
C MET A 148 -2.74 -5.63 -0.61
N ILE A 149 -1.49 -5.19 -0.42
CA ILE A 149 -1.15 -3.84 0.00
C ILE A 149 0.00 -3.36 -0.86
N LEU A 150 -0.10 -2.13 -1.37
CA LEU A 150 1.05 -1.45 -1.96
C LEU A 150 1.78 -0.66 -0.88
N SER A 151 3.10 -0.71 -0.89
CA SER A 151 3.97 -0.02 0.06
C SER A 151 4.97 0.83 -0.72
N GLU A 152 5.05 2.11 -0.38
CA GLU A 152 5.99 3.06 -0.97
C GLU A 152 6.99 3.52 0.09
N ASP A 153 8.27 3.47 -0.24
CA ASP A 153 9.31 4.09 0.59
C ASP A 153 9.19 5.62 0.49
N CYS A 154 9.10 6.27 1.63
CA CYS A 154 8.93 7.71 1.76
C CYS A 154 10.00 8.28 2.67
N THR A 155 10.40 9.52 2.41
CA THR A 155 11.36 10.25 3.24
C THR A 155 10.84 11.67 3.48
N ILE A 156 10.81 12.09 4.74
CA ILE A 156 10.51 13.47 5.13
C ILE A 156 11.59 13.92 6.11
N ASN A 157 12.27 15.02 5.81
CA ASN A 157 13.33 15.59 6.65
C ASN A 157 14.38 14.55 7.09
N GLY A 158 14.77 13.65 6.18
CA GLY A 158 15.74 12.57 6.43
C GLY A 158 15.19 11.37 7.22
N ILE A 159 13.90 11.35 7.57
CA ILE A 159 13.26 10.22 8.24
C ILE A 159 12.56 9.36 7.19
N GLU A 160 12.98 8.11 7.11
CA GLU A 160 12.42 7.11 6.21
C GLU A 160 11.26 6.36 6.87
N PHE A 161 10.23 6.07 6.09
CA PHE A 161 9.08 5.27 6.51
C PHE A 161 8.37 4.65 5.29
N GLU A 162 7.62 3.58 5.52
CA GLU A 162 6.78 2.97 4.50
C GLU A 162 5.37 3.60 4.53
N ARG A 163 4.89 4.15 3.41
CA ARG A 163 3.48 4.53 3.24
C ARG A 163 2.71 3.33 2.68
N HIS A 164 1.56 3.01 3.26
CA HIS A 164 0.74 1.87 2.83
C HIS A 164 -0.52 2.31 2.11
N ILE A 165 -0.83 1.63 1.00
CA ILE A 165 -2.03 1.82 0.20
C ILE A 165 -2.78 0.50 0.19
N VAL A 166 -3.88 0.46 0.93
CA VAL A 166 -4.69 -0.75 1.08
C VAL A 166 -5.60 -0.92 -0.13
N ILE A 167 -5.56 -2.11 -0.72
CA ILE A 167 -6.47 -2.49 -1.80
C ILE A 167 -7.70 -3.12 -1.13
N ARG A 168 -8.86 -2.52 -1.35
CA ARG A 168 -10.12 -2.92 -0.73
C ARG A 168 -10.67 -4.17 -1.40
N GLU A 169 -10.15 -5.34 -1.04
CA GLU A 169 -10.66 -6.65 -1.39
C GLU A 169 -9.90 -7.75 -0.64
N LEU A 170 -10.63 -8.69 -0.03
CA LEU A 170 -10.15 -10.05 0.23
C LEU A 170 -10.28 -10.87 -1.05
N TRP A 171 -9.16 -11.40 -1.51
CA TRP A 171 -9.08 -12.19 -2.73
C TRP A 171 -9.12 -13.65 -2.39
N ARG A 172 -9.98 -14.42 -3.05
CA ARG A 172 -9.94 -15.87 -2.92
C ARG A 172 -9.00 -16.45 -3.97
N TRP A 173 -8.15 -17.39 -3.57
CA TRP A 173 -7.13 -17.95 -4.45
C TRP A 173 -7.71 -18.64 -5.69
N GLU A 174 -8.74 -19.49 -5.55
CA GLU A 174 -9.33 -20.26 -6.67
C GLU A 174 -10.87 -20.40 -6.61
N GLU A 175 -11.58 -19.55 -5.86
CA GLU A 175 -13.04 -19.74 -5.67
C GLU A 175 -13.84 -19.69 -6.97
N TYR A 176 -13.45 -18.82 -7.92
CA TYR A 176 -14.09 -18.73 -9.24
C TYR A 176 -13.05 -18.83 -10.34
N GLY A 177 -13.35 -19.66 -11.37
CA GLY A 177 -12.47 -19.84 -12.53
C GLY A 177 -12.07 -18.50 -13.14
N GLY A 178 -10.79 -18.13 -12.97
CA GLY A 178 -10.19 -16.89 -13.46
C GLY A 178 -9.85 -15.84 -12.40
N ASP A 179 -10.24 -16.00 -11.13
CA ASP A 179 -9.83 -15.06 -10.06
C ASP A 179 -8.34 -15.17 -9.75
N GLN A 180 -7.78 -16.38 -9.85
CA GLN A 180 -6.33 -16.60 -9.80
C GLN A 180 -5.58 -15.81 -10.88
N ILE A 181 -6.02 -15.91 -12.15
CA ILE A 181 -5.42 -15.17 -13.28
C ILE A 181 -5.54 -13.66 -13.06
N ARG A 182 -6.67 -13.17 -12.56
CA ARG A 182 -6.87 -11.75 -12.24
C ARG A 182 -5.93 -11.28 -11.13
N LEU A 183 -5.76 -12.09 -10.10
CA LEU A 183 -4.86 -11.80 -8.98
C LEU A 183 -3.40 -11.78 -9.46
N MET A 184 -2.97 -12.83 -10.17
CA MET A 184 -1.63 -12.93 -10.74
C MET A 184 -1.37 -11.79 -11.74
N THR A 185 -2.37 -11.35 -12.51
CA THR A 185 -2.24 -10.18 -13.37
C THR A 185 -1.90 -8.91 -12.59
N ARG A 186 -2.52 -8.70 -11.42
CA ARG A 186 -2.19 -7.55 -10.55
C ARG A 186 -0.76 -7.65 -10.03
N MET A 187 -0.37 -8.83 -9.55
CA MET A 187 1.01 -9.10 -9.12
C MET A 187 2.00 -8.81 -10.26
N PHE A 188 1.69 -9.26 -11.48
CA PHE A 188 2.49 -9.00 -12.67
C PHE A 188 2.67 -7.49 -12.95
N PHE A 189 1.60 -6.69 -12.88
CA PHE A 189 1.74 -5.23 -13.06
C PHE A 189 2.56 -4.59 -11.93
N ALA A 190 2.42 -5.04 -10.68
CA ALA A 190 3.23 -4.54 -9.57
C ALA A 190 4.72 -4.90 -9.70
N LEU A 191 5.04 -6.13 -10.13
CA LEU A 191 6.41 -6.59 -10.40
C LEU A 191 7.13 -5.72 -11.45
N ASN A 192 6.38 -5.09 -12.35
CA ASN A 192 6.97 -4.17 -13.33
C ASN A 192 7.39 -2.80 -12.74
N LEU A 193 7.03 -2.54 -11.47
CA LEU A 193 7.30 -1.31 -10.74
C LEU A 193 8.21 -1.48 -9.52
N GLY A 194 8.24 -2.65 -8.90
CA GLY A 194 9.13 -2.96 -7.80
C GLY A 194 9.01 -4.43 -7.40
N TYR A 195 8.95 -4.69 -6.10
CA TYR A 195 9.03 -6.06 -5.55
C TYR A 195 7.66 -6.59 -5.16
N VAL A 196 7.53 -7.92 -5.12
CA VAL A 196 6.40 -8.59 -4.49
C VAL A 196 6.91 -9.37 -3.29
N PHE A 197 6.33 -9.13 -2.13
CA PHE A 197 6.65 -9.83 -0.88
C PHE A 197 5.44 -10.61 -0.40
N GLY A 198 5.65 -11.86 0.02
CA GLY A 198 4.62 -12.69 0.60
C GLY A 198 4.80 -12.90 2.09
N TYR A 199 3.74 -12.66 2.86
CA TYR A 199 3.69 -12.97 4.30
C TYR A 199 2.49 -13.84 4.64
N SER A 200 2.61 -14.64 5.70
CA SER A 200 1.47 -15.29 6.34
C SER A 200 0.96 -14.47 7.53
N ALA A 201 -0.37 -14.43 7.70
CA ALA A 201 -1.06 -13.81 8.83
C ALA A 201 -2.15 -14.76 9.37
N SER A 202 -2.51 -14.62 10.65
CA SER A 202 -3.71 -15.31 11.16
C SER A 202 -4.95 -14.84 10.42
N TYR A 203 -5.97 -15.68 10.40
CA TYR A 203 -7.26 -15.34 9.83
C TYR A 203 -7.81 -14.04 10.44
N ASP A 204 -7.81 -13.91 11.77
CA ASP A 204 -8.26 -12.70 12.45
C ASP A 204 -7.49 -11.45 12.01
N ASN A 205 -6.16 -11.54 11.86
CA ASN A 205 -5.36 -10.40 11.40
C ASN A 205 -5.66 -10.03 9.94
N LEU A 206 -5.96 -11.01 9.07
CA LEU A 206 -6.37 -10.73 7.69
C LEU A 206 -7.71 -10.02 7.64
N HIS A 207 -8.66 -10.46 8.47
CA HIS A 207 -9.98 -9.85 8.58
C HIS A 207 -9.89 -8.45 9.19
N ASP A 208 -9.13 -8.26 10.27
CA ASP A 208 -8.90 -6.93 10.85
C ASP A 208 -8.18 -5.99 9.88
N LEU A 209 -7.32 -6.53 9.01
CA LEU A 209 -6.64 -5.75 7.97
C LEU A 209 -7.57 -5.40 6.81
N ASP A 210 -8.53 -6.27 6.47
CA ASP A 210 -9.55 -5.97 5.46
C ASP A 210 -10.60 -4.98 5.95
N ASP A 211 -11.03 -5.14 7.20
CA ASP A 211 -11.91 -4.21 7.90
C ASP A 211 -11.21 -2.89 8.28
N GLY A 212 -9.92 -2.75 7.99
CA GLY A 212 -9.14 -1.55 8.26
C GLY A 212 -8.99 -1.21 9.75
N LYS A 213 -9.04 -2.20 10.66
CA LYS A 213 -8.97 -2.04 12.12
C LYS A 213 -7.54 -2.10 12.68
N ILE A 214 -6.61 -2.66 11.92
CA ILE A 214 -5.21 -2.86 12.33
C ILE A 214 -4.23 -2.22 11.32
N PHE A 215 -3.06 -1.78 11.80
CA PHE A 215 -2.00 -1.28 10.92
C PHE A 215 -1.31 -2.43 10.19
N VAL A 216 -0.84 -2.18 8.96
CA VAL A 216 -0.13 -3.18 8.15
C VAL A 216 1.09 -3.73 8.88
N SER A 217 1.86 -2.85 9.52
CA SER A 217 3.07 -3.22 10.25
C SER A 217 2.81 -4.04 11.51
N GLU A 218 1.65 -3.88 12.14
CA GLU A 218 1.23 -4.68 13.30
C GLU A 218 1.00 -6.13 12.89
N VAL A 219 0.49 -6.38 11.68
CA VAL A 219 0.38 -7.73 11.10
C VAL A 219 1.77 -8.31 10.76
N ARG A 220 2.67 -7.49 10.20
CA ARG A 220 4.02 -7.90 9.78
C ARG A 220 4.94 -8.32 10.93
N ARG A 221 4.73 -7.79 12.14
CA ARG A 221 5.56 -8.06 13.34
C ARG A 221 5.46 -9.49 13.87
N ILE A 222 4.53 -10.31 13.39
CA ILE A 222 4.34 -11.69 13.82
C ILE A 222 4.78 -12.62 12.67
N PRO A 223 6.08 -12.93 12.53
CA PRO A 223 6.53 -13.82 11.47
C PRO A 223 5.98 -15.23 11.72
N LYS A 224 5.13 -15.70 10.81
CA LYS A 224 4.65 -17.09 10.83
C LYS A 224 5.24 -17.90 9.69
N ASP A 225 5.22 -17.37 8.46
CA ASP A 225 5.93 -17.92 7.29
C ASP A 225 6.14 -16.81 6.24
N LEU A 226 7.25 -16.86 5.50
CA LEU A 226 7.42 -16.11 4.25
C LEU A 226 6.95 -17.00 3.09
N TRP A 227 6.30 -16.39 2.08
CA TRP A 227 6.01 -17.07 0.82
C TRP A 227 6.40 -16.19 -0.36
N GLN A 228 6.47 -16.78 -1.56
CA GLN A 228 6.92 -16.13 -2.78
C GLN A 228 5.74 -16.03 -3.76
N PRO A 229 4.91 -14.97 -3.69
CA PRO A 229 3.76 -14.80 -4.58
C PRO A 229 4.20 -14.59 -6.02
N ASP A 230 5.39 -14.04 -6.22
CA ASP A 230 6.04 -13.84 -7.51
C ASP A 230 6.32 -15.14 -8.24
N PHE A 231 6.54 -16.26 -7.53
CA PHE A 231 6.68 -17.58 -8.16
C PHE A 231 5.41 -18.00 -8.89
N TYR A 232 4.25 -17.45 -8.54
CA TYR A 232 2.98 -17.71 -9.23
C TYR A 232 2.71 -16.74 -10.38
N ALA A 233 3.54 -15.71 -10.56
CA ALA A 233 3.28 -14.62 -11.51
C ALA A 233 4.36 -14.47 -12.61
N ILE A 234 5.39 -15.33 -12.65
CA ILE A 234 6.60 -15.11 -13.48
C ILE A 234 6.95 -16.31 -14.37
N TYR A 235 7.29 -15.99 -15.61
CA TYR A 235 8.02 -16.86 -16.55
C TYR A 235 9.51 -16.46 -16.60
N THR A 236 10.41 -17.39 -16.32
CA THR A 236 11.79 -17.30 -16.78
C THR A 236 12.04 -18.47 -17.75
N GLY A 237 12.89 -18.31 -18.77
CA GLY A 237 13.00 -19.28 -19.87
C GLY A 237 13.53 -20.67 -19.46
N GLU A 238 14.06 -21.45 -20.42
CA GLU A 238 14.65 -22.76 -20.13
C GLU A 238 15.66 -22.67 -18.98
N GLY A 239 15.36 -23.35 -17.86
CA GLY A 239 16.14 -23.32 -16.60
C GLY A 239 15.49 -22.61 -15.40
N SER A 240 14.25 -22.14 -15.50
CA SER A 240 13.52 -21.47 -14.41
C SER A 240 13.14 -22.38 -13.24
N LEU A 241 13.39 -21.93 -11.99
CA LEU A 241 12.87 -22.53 -10.75
C LEU A 241 11.52 -21.93 -10.29
N ALA A 242 10.97 -20.95 -11.02
CA ALA A 242 9.58 -20.52 -10.81
C ALA A 242 8.64 -21.63 -11.30
N ALA A 243 7.80 -22.15 -10.41
CA ALA A 243 6.68 -23.04 -10.74
C ALA A 243 5.69 -22.30 -11.68
N LEU A 244 4.97 -22.88 -12.64
CA LEU A 244 4.85 -24.26 -13.12
C LEU A 244 4.18 -24.32 -14.51
N ASP A 245 3.87 -23.21 -15.20
CA ASP A 245 3.23 -23.32 -16.53
C ASP A 245 3.44 -22.10 -17.46
N THR A 246 4.01 -22.35 -18.64
CA THR A 246 3.98 -21.41 -19.78
C THR A 246 2.55 -21.00 -20.12
N GLU A 247 1.58 -21.87 -19.85
CA GLU A 247 0.16 -21.65 -20.09
C GLU A 247 -0.40 -20.55 -19.20
N THR A 248 -0.21 -20.62 -17.87
CA THR A 248 -0.71 -19.63 -16.91
C THR A 248 -0.21 -18.21 -17.21
N MET A 249 1.08 -18.06 -17.54
CA MET A 249 1.61 -16.74 -17.92
C MET A 249 1.02 -16.25 -19.24
N SER A 250 0.80 -17.15 -20.19
CA SER A 250 0.11 -16.82 -21.45
C SER A 250 -1.31 -16.36 -21.18
N GLU A 251 -2.04 -17.01 -20.26
CA GLU A 251 -3.39 -16.62 -19.83
C GLU A 251 -3.40 -15.25 -19.15
N ILE A 252 -2.43 -14.95 -18.26
CA ILE A 252 -2.27 -13.62 -17.65
C ILE A 252 -2.10 -12.55 -18.72
N LEU A 253 -1.21 -12.78 -19.68
CA LEU A 253 -0.94 -11.84 -20.76
C LEU A 253 -2.13 -11.71 -21.71
N GLU A 254 -2.79 -12.81 -22.06
CA GLU A 254 -3.97 -12.82 -22.91
C GLU A 254 -5.13 -12.08 -22.25
N TRP A 255 -5.40 -12.37 -20.98
CA TRP A 255 -6.41 -11.68 -20.21
C TRP A 255 -6.12 -10.18 -20.12
N GLY A 256 -4.88 -9.80 -19.78
CA GLY A 256 -4.43 -8.40 -19.75
C GLY A 256 -4.55 -7.69 -21.11
N LYS A 257 -4.29 -8.39 -22.23
CA LYS A 257 -4.51 -7.90 -23.59
C LYS A 257 -6.00 -7.71 -23.90
N LYS A 258 -6.83 -8.71 -23.59
CA LYS A 258 -8.29 -8.70 -23.79
C LYS A 258 -8.96 -7.55 -23.04
N GLN A 259 -8.47 -7.21 -21.85
CA GLN A 259 -8.93 -6.07 -21.07
C GLN A 259 -8.31 -4.72 -21.48
N ASN A 260 -7.41 -4.71 -22.48
CA ASN A 260 -6.64 -3.56 -22.90
C ASN A 260 -5.89 -2.90 -21.73
N LEU A 261 -5.33 -3.70 -20.82
CA LEU A 261 -4.58 -3.20 -19.66
C LEU A 261 -3.09 -3.02 -19.97
N ILE A 262 -2.50 -3.95 -20.73
CA ILE A 262 -1.08 -3.90 -21.12
C ILE A 262 -0.82 -2.65 -21.95
N GLN A 263 -1.51 -2.50 -23.08
CA GLN A 263 -1.33 -1.32 -23.95
C GLN A 263 -1.67 -0.01 -23.21
N TYR A 264 -2.69 -0.03 -22.35
CA TYR A 264 -3.04 1.13 -21.54
C TYR A 264 -1.91 1.53 -20.59
N PHE A 265 -1.39 0.58 -19.82
CA PHE A 265 -0.27 0.82 -18.92
C PHE A 265 0.95 1.29 -19.69
N GLU A 266 1.34 0.63 -20.78
CA GLU A 266 2.53 1.00 -21.55
C GLU A 266 2.42 2.42 -22.13
N LYS A 267 1.27 2.74 -22.71
CA LYS A 267 0.99 4.07 -23.28
C LYS A 267 1.02 5.15 -22.22
N LYS A 268 0.43 4.90 -21.04
CA LYS A 268 0.29 5.89 -19.98
C LYS A 268 1.56 6.03 -19.13
N ALA A 269 2.25 4.92 -18.86
CA ALA A 269 3.52 4.89 -18.14
C ALA A 269 4.72 5.27 -19.03
N ARG A 270 4.53 5.37 -20.36
CA ARG A 270 5.57 5.64 -21.37
C ARG A 270 6.73 4.63 -21.31
N LYS A 271 6.40 3.36 -21.10
CA LYS A 271 7.39 2.29 -20.94
C LYS A 271 6.79 0.96 -21.36
N ARG A 272 7.56 0.14 -22.07
CA ARG A 272 7.16 -1.25 -22.35
C ARG A 272 7.20 -2.10 -21.08
N ILE A 273 6.18 -2.93 -20.91
CA ILE A 273 6.16 -3.99 -19.92
C ILE A 273 7.11 -5.08 -20.40
N THR A 274 7.91 -5.63 -19.49
CA THR A 274 8.79 -6.76 -19.82
C THR A 274 8.09 -8.05 -19.45
N SER A 275 8.18 -9.07 -20.31
CA SER A 275 7.68 -10.42 -20.00
C SER A 275 8.45 -11.09 -18.85
N ASN A 276 9.65 -10.60 -18.51
CA ASN A 276 10.42 -11.04 -17.35
C ASN A 276 10.86 -9.84 -16.50
N PRO A 277 10.02 -9.38 -15.55
CA PRO A 277 10.32 -8.25 -14.67
C PRO A 277 11.56 -8.46 -13.79
N LEU A 278 11.88 -9.71 -13.44
CA LEU A 278 13.05 -10.07 -12.62
C LEU A 278 14.38 -10.04 -13.38
N LYS A 279 14.41 -10.28 -14.69
CA LYS A 279 15.65 -10.14 -15.48
C LYS A 279 16.19 -8.71 -15.40
N LYS A 280 15.29 -7.72 -15.29
CA LYS A 280 15.65 -6.34 -15.02
C LYS A 280 16.22 -6.15 -13.61
N PHE A 281 15.71 -6.89 -12.62
CA PHE A 281 16.19 -6.85 -11.24
C PHE A 281 17.64 -7.33 -11.11
N CYS A 282 17.98 -8.50 -11.68
CA CYS A 282 19.36 -9.00 -11.66
C CYS A 282 20.33 -8.03 -12.35
N GLN A 283 19.95 -7.49 -13.51
CA GLN A 283 20.75 -6.50 -14.22
C GLN A 283 20.93 -5.18 -13.45
N THR A 284 19.96 -4.79 -12.61
CA THR A 284 20.04 -3.53 -11.85
C THR A 284 20.92 -3.68 -10.61
N GLN A 285 20.94 -4.86 -9.96
CA GLN A 285 21.81 -5.13 -8.82
C GLN A 285 23.28 -5.34 -9.22
N GLU A 286 23.53 -5.95 -10.38
CA GLU A 286 24.89 -6.07 -10.93
C GLU A 286 25.51 -4.71 -11.25
N LEU A 287 24.71 -3.72 -11.68
CA LEU A 287 25.17 -2.36 -11.96
C LEU A 287 25.40 -1.53 -10.68
N SER A 288 24.75 -1.85 -9.55
CA SER A 288 25.02 -1.21 -8.26
C SER A 288 26.20 -1.82 -7.50
N GLY A 289 26.51 -3.10 -7.74
CA GLY A 289 27.66 -3.79 -7.13
C GLY A 289 28.97 -3.68 -7.90
N ALA A 290 28.98 -3.02 -9.07
CA ALA A 290 30.17 -2.81 -9.90
C ALA A 290 30.85 -1.44 -9.68
N ASN A 291 30.35 -0.63 -8.74
CA ASN A 291 30.90 0.67 -8.37
C ASN A 291 31.44 0.72 -6.92
N ASP A 292 31.60 -0.44 -6.28
CA ASP A 292 32.34 -0.60 -5.02
C ASP A 292 33.71 -1.26 -5.28
#